data_AF-A0A3P7G8D8-F1
#
_entry.id   AF-A0A3P7G8D8-F1
#
_cell.length_a   1.000
_cell.length_b   1.000
_cell.length_c   1.000
_cell.angle_alpha   90.00
_cell.angle_beta   90.00
_cell.angle_gamma   90.00
#
_symmetry.space_group_name_H-M   'P 1'
#
loop_
_entity.id
_entity.type
_entity.pdbx_description
1 polymer ?
#
loop_
_entity_poly.entity_id
_entity_poly.type
_entity_poly.pdbx_seq_one_letter_code
_entity_poly.pdbx_strand_id
1 'polypeptide(L)'
;MAMYSRNGFLWSLNPLLVIVAFCEFWLGINHLLFCLPFYPFLIPITTAVFAFITAFHALFLRFPNRTDFVLHCCSAALGLILLATSITETFCGVDGMLKEDEDNDARDTSASEISMLQALCYGISYRTSTYQKSCNDFLRPFHDSLLLKLDITFHTSSVNFMTSFLLSGFALAHTATCTALAYYSAEENGYLIRSYHGQLVVGIMMIPAALLHRFYCCTYFYLWPAVLVSLYTAFQCIITWKYHYRGVILKHCCELD
;
A
#
# COMPACT_ATOMS: atom_id res chain seq x y z
N MET A 1 26.34 -12.48 23.01
CA MET A 1 26.29 -11.03 22.69
C MET A 1 25.36 -10.68 21.52
N ALA A 2 25.16 -11.55 20.51
CA ALA A 2 24.32 -11.22 19.34
C ALA A 2 22.80 -11.10 19.60
N MET A 3 22.24 -11.80 20.60
CA MET A 3 20.79 -11.71 20.91
C MET A 3 20.37 -10.32 21.42
N TYR A 4 21.19 -9.70 22.27
CA TYR A 4 20.86 -8.38 22.84
C TYR A 4 20.93 -7.26 21.80
N SER A 5 21.88 -7.33 20.86
CA SER A 5 21.99 -6.34 19.78
C SER A 5 20.88 -6.48 18.74
N ARG A 6 20.42 -7.71 18.46
CA ARG A 6 19.32 -7.97 17.52
C ARG A 6 18.04 -7.29 17.99
N ASN A 7 17.72 -7.44 19.27
CA ASN A 7 16.56 -6.80 19.88
C ASN A 7 16.70 -5.27 19.79
N GLY A 8 17.89 -4.71 20.07
CA GLY A 8 18.12 -3.26 19.99
C GLY A 8 17.81 -2.63 18.63
N PHE A 9 18.26 -3.24 17.53
CA PHE A 9 17.95 -2.76 16.18
C PHE A 9 16.45 -2.85 15.87
N LEU A 10 15.79 -3.95 16.25
CA LEU A 10 14.35 -4.12 16.06
C LEU A 10 13.54 -3.10 16.87
N TRP A 11 13.97 -2.79 18.09
CA TRP A 11 13.39 -1.71 18.89
C TRP A 11 13.51 -0.33 18.23
N SER A 12 14.56 -0.11 17.44
CA SER A 12 14.74 1.13 16.68
C SER A 12 13.79 1.27 15.47
N LEU A 13 13.15 0.19 15.03
CA LEU A 13 12.16 0.24 13.94
C LEU A 13 10.85 0.89 14.37
N ASN A 14 10.46 0.80 15.64
CA ASN A 14 9.25 1.46 16.15
C ASN A 14 9.30 3.00 16.06
N PRO A 15 10.35 3.71 16.55
CA PRO A 15 10.46 5.15 16.34
C PRO A 15 10.67 5.52 14.87
N LEU A 16 11.34 4.67 14.08
CA LEU A 16 11.41 4.86 12.62
C LEU A 16 10.02 4.85 11.98
N LEU A 17 9.16 3.91 12.38
CA LEU A 17 7.77 3.83 11.91
C LEU A 17 6.97 5.08 12.28
N VAL A 18 7.21 5.67 13.46
CA VAL A 18 6.59 6.97 13.84
C VAL A 18 7.01 8.09 12.88
N ILE A 19 8.29 8.17 12.53
CA ILE A 19 8.80 9.18 11.61
C ILE A 19 8.20 8.98 10.21
N VAL A 20 8.19 7.74 9.72
CA VAL A 20 7.58 7.40 8.42
C VAL A 20 6.10 7.74 8.42
N ALA A 21 5.35 7.35 9.46
CA ALA A 21 3.93 7.68 9.59
C ALA A 21 3.67 9.19 9.60
N PHE A 22 4.54 9.96 10.26
CA PHE A 22 4.47 11.42 10.26
C PHE A 22 4.69 12.00 8.86
N CYS A 23 5.70 11.54 8.14
CA CYS A 23 5.94 11.95 6.76
C CYS A 23 4.78 11.56 5.84
N GLU A 24 4.29 10.32 5.92
CA GLU A 24 3.13 9.83 5.15
C GLU A 24 1.87 10.65 5.43
N PHE A 25 1.63 11.04 6.69
CA PHE A 25 0.47 11.84 7.05
C PHE A 25 0.50 13.22 6.36
N TRP A 26 1.64 13.93 6.42
CA TRP A 26 1.78 15.23 5.76
C TRP A 26 1.78 15.11 4.25
N LEU A 27 2.40 14.08 3.68
CA LEU A 27 2.30 13.80 2.25
C LEU A 27 0.86 13.46 1.85
N GLY A 28 0.10 12.79 2.71
CA GLY A 28 -1.32 12.52 2.52
C GLY A 28 -2.18 13.78 2.53
N ILE A 29 -1.87 14.76 3.38
CA ILE A 29 -2.52 16.07 3.33
C ILE A 29 -2.18 16.78 2.00
N ASN A 30 -0.92 16.76 1.58
CA ASN A 30 -0.54 17.33 0.27
C ASN A 30 -1.24 16.61 -0.89
N HIS A 31 -1.35 15.27 -0.83
CA HIS A 31 -2.06 14.44 -1.81
C HIS A 31 -3.52 14.87 -1.99
N LEU A 32 -4.19 15.20 -0.88
CA LEU A 32 -5.54 15.78 -0.91
C LEU A 32 -5.57 17.20 -1.44
N LEU A 33 -4.67 18.05 -0.95
CA LEU A 33 -4.63 19.47 -1.32
C LEU A 33 -4.36 19.67 -2.80
N PHE A 34 -3.60 18.78 -3.43
CA PHE A 34 -3.29 18.82 -4.86
C PHE A 34 -4.16 17.89 -5.71
N CYS A 35 -5.24 17.32 -5.14
CA CYS A 35 -6.25 16.55 -5.86
C CYS A 35 -5.65 15.41 -6.71
N LEU A 36 -4.71 14.65 -6.16
CA LEU A 36 -4.10 13.49 -6.85
C LEU A 36 -5.15 12.40 -7.14
N PRO A 37 -4.99 11.58 -8.18
CA PRO A 37 -6.08 10.76 -8.72
C PRO A 37 -6.70 9.79 -7.70
N PHE A 38 -5.95 9.25 -6.74
CA PHE A 38 -6.49 8.40 -5.68
C PHE A 38 -6.85 9.14 -4.37
N TYR A 39 -6.90 10.48 -4.36
CA TYR A 39 -7.25 11.26 -3.18
C TYR A 39 -8.56 10.83 -2.49
N PRO A 40 -9.63 10.42 -3.22
CA PRO A 40 -10.92 10.12 -2.58
C PRO A 40 -10.86 8.95 -1.59
N PHE A 41 -9.88 8.06 -1.74
CA PHE A 41 -9.75 6.90 -0.87
C PHE A 41 -9.04 7.21 0.45
N LEU A 42 -8.45 8.40 0.61
CA LEU A 42 -7.72 8.81 1.83
C LEU A 42 -6.65 7.80 2.26
N ILE A 43 -6.15 6.98 1.33
CA ILE A 43 -5.24 5.86 1.61
C ILE A 43 -4.03 6.35 2.40
N PRO A 44 -3.29 7.40 1.97
CA PRO A 44 -2.11 7.87 2.70
C PRO A 44 -2.39 8.29 4.15
N ILE A 45 -3.56 8.87 4.41
CA ILE A 45 -3.94 9.34 5.74
C ILE A 45 -4.33 8.15 6.61
N THR A 46 -5.17 7.25 6.08
CA THR A 46 -5.57 6.05 6.82
C THR A 46 -4.37 5.16 7.14
N THR A 47 -3.45 4.96 6.20
CA THR A 47 -2.22 4.18 6.44
C THR A 47 -1.35 4.82 7.51
N ALA A 48 -1.16 6.14 7.46
CA ALA A 48 -0.37 6.87 8.43
C ALA A 48 -0.98 6.79 9.84
N VAL A 49 -2.30 6.94 9.98
CA VAL A 49 -2.99 6.80 11.27
C VAL A 49 -2.84 5.39 11.84
N PHE A 50 -3.00 4.35 11.01
CA PHE A 50 -2.77 2.97 11.45
C PHE A 50 -1.31 2.71 11.85
N ALA A 51 -0.35 3.28 11.13
CA ALA A 51 1.06 3.19 11.47
C ALA A 51 1.37 3.88 12.80
N PHE A 52 0.77 5.05 13.07
CA PHE A 52 0.89 5.72 14.36
C PHE A 52 0.33 4.87 15.50
N ILE A 53 -0.90 4.36 15.35
CA ILE A 53 -1.53 3.50 16.37
C ILE A 53 -0.62 2.29 16.66
N THR A 54 -0.13 1.64 15.61
CA THR A 54 0.75 0.48 15.70
C THR A 54 2.05 0.81 16.42
N ALA A 55 2.71 1.90 16.03
CA ALA A 55 3.98 2.32 16.62
C ALA A 55 3.84 2.75 18.09
N PHE A 56 2.81 3.54 18.42
CA PHE A 56 2.55 3.94 19.80
C PHE A 56 2.17 2.75 20.68
N HIS A 57 1.31 1.85 20.19
CA HIS A 57 0.94 0.64 20.92
C HIS A 57 2.18 -0.20 21.28
N ALA A 58 3.09 -0.41 20.32
CA ALA A 58 4.35 -1.12 20.54
C ALA A 58 5.30 -0.38 21.50
N LEU A 59 5.41 0.95 21.39
CA LEU A 59 6.27 1.76 22.25
C LEU A 59 5.79 1.78 23.72
N PHE A 60 4.49 1.82 23.96
CA PHE A 60 3.94 1.86 25.32
C PHE A 60 3.99 0.52 26.05
N LEU A 61 3.76 -0.59 25.36
CA LEU A 61 3.71 -1.91 26.01
C LEU A 61 5.09 -2.51 26.28
N ARG A 62 6.15 -2.04 25.62
CA ARG A 62 7.56 -2.49 25.76
C ARG A 62 7.82 -3.98 25.52
N PHE A 63 6.79 -4.81 25.35
CA PHE A 63 6.89 -6.24 25.07
C PHE A 63 5.89 -6.57 23.95
N PRO A 64 6.30 -7.36 22.94
CA PRO A 64 5.41 -7.69 21.85
C PRO A 64 4.31 -8.62 22.32
N ASN A 65 3.09 -8.23 21.99
CA ASN A 65 1.87 -8.97 22.25
C ASN A 65 1.28 -9.51 20.94
N ARG A 66 0.32 -10.43 21.03
CA ARG A 66 -0.44 -10.93 19.87
C ARG A 66 -1.16 -9.80 19.13
N THR A 67 -1.59 -8.76 19.84
CA THR A 67 -2.19 -7.57 19.25
C THR A 67 -1.21 -6.80 18.37
N ASP A 68 0.06 -6.70 18.76
CA ASP A 68 1.09 -6.02 17.95
C ASP A 68 1.29 -6.75 16.62
N PHE A 69 1.35 -8.08 16.65
CA PHE A 69 1.44 -8.88 15.43
C PHE A 69 0.29 -8.55 14.46
N VAL A 70 -0.95 -8.51 14.94
CA VAL A 70 -2.12 -8.18 14.11
C VAL A 70 -2.05 -6.74 13.59
N LEU A 71 -1.67 -5.78 14.43
CA LEU A 71 -1.51 -4.39 14.04
C LEU A 71 -0.43 -4.22 12.96
N HIS A 72 0.74 -4.84 13.13
CA HIS A 72 1.81 -4.83 12.13
C HIS A 72 1.38 -5.49 10.81
N CYS A 73 0.62 -6.58 10.85
CA CYS A 73 0.08 -7.21 9.64
C CYS A 73 -0.93 -6.30 8.92
N CYS A 74 -1.86 -5.69 9.65
CA CYS A 74 -2.82 -4.73 9.08
C CYS A 74 -2.09 -3.51 8.49
N SER A 75 -1.12 -2.96 9.21
CA SER A 75 -0.32 -1.82 8.76
C SER A 75 0.52 -2.18 7.53
N ALA A 76 1.12 -3.37 7.48
CA ALA A 76 1.86 -3.83 6.30
C ALA A 76 0.95 -4.00 5.07
N ALA A 77 -0.28 -4.53 5.25
CA ALA A 77 -1.24 -4.66 4.15
C ALA A 77 -1.68 -3.29 3.62
N LEU A 78 -1.95 -2.34 4.52
CA LEU A 78 -2.27 -0.96 4.15
C LEU A 78 -1.08 -0.27 3.45
N GLY A 79 0.14 -0.42 3.98
CA GLY A 79 1.36 0.08 3.36
C GLY A 79 1.58 -0.47 1.95
N LEU A 80 1.26 -1.74 1.72
CA LEU A 80 1.37 -2.35 0.39
C LEU A 80 0.31 -1.78 -0.58
N ILE A 81 -0.92 -1.55 -0.11
CA ILE A 81 -1.95 -0.89 -0.94
C ILE A 81 -1.49 0.53 -1.30
N LEU A 82 -0.99 1.30 -0.32
CA LEU A 82 -0.44 2.63 -0.53
C LEU A 82 0.71 2.61 -1.54
N LEU A 83 1.61 1.62 -1.43
CA LEU A 83 2.72 1.43 -2.34
C LEU A 83 2.24 1.18 -3.77
N ALA A 84 1.28 0.27 -3.95
CA ALA A 84 0.72 -0.03 -5.27
C ALA A 84 0.07 1.21 -5.90
N THR A 85 -0.70 1.98 -5.11
CA THR A 85 -1.34 3.20 -5.62
C THR A 85 -0.34 4.30 -5.93
N SER A 86 0.62 4.57 -5.04
CA SER A 86 1.61 5.64 -5.21
C SER A 86 2.57 5.37 -6.36
N ILE A 87 3.04 4.13 -6.52
CA ILE A 87 3.86 3.72 -7.67
C ILE A 87 3.09 3.95 -8.98
N THR A 88 1.82 3.55 -9.01
CA THR A 88 0.98 3.74 -10.18
C THR A 88 0.81 5.23 -10.50
N GLU A 89 0.58 6.07 -9.49
CA GLU A 89 0.52 7.53 -9.66
C GLU A 89 1.83 8.12 -10.18
N THR A 90 2.97 7.70 -9.63
CA THR A 90 4.28 8.15 -10.07
C THR A 90 4.54 7.81 -11.53
N PHE A 91 4.32 6.56 -11.95
CA PHE A 91 4.54 6.16 -13.34
C PHE A 91 3.58 6.86 -14.31
N CYS A 92 2.30 6.96 -13.95
CA CYS A 92 1.32 7.66 -14.79
C CYS A 92 1.58 9.17 -14.88
N GLY A 93 2.16 9.78 -13.85
CA GLY A 93 2.59 11.17 -13.87
C GLY A 93 3.74 11.42 -14.85
N VAL A 94 4.71 10.50 -14.93
CA VAL A 94 5.84 10.58 -15.88
C VAL A 94 5.36 10.49 -17.33
N ASP A 95 4.46 9.53 -17.63
CA ASP A 95 3.91 9.37 -18.98
C ASP A 95 3.13 10.61 -19.46
N GLY A 96 2.44 11.28 -18.54
CA GLY A 96 1.76 12.55 -18.84
C GLY A 96 2.75 13.67 -19.21
N MET A 97 3.88 13.75 -18.49
CA MET A 97 4.92 14.75 -18.75
C MET A 97 5.64 14.49 -20.08
N LEU A 98 5.93 13.23 -20.41
CA LEU A 98 6.56 12.87 -21.70
C LEU A 98 5.70 13.26 -22.91
N LYS A 99 4.37 13.15 -22.79
CA LYS A 99 3.44 13.52 -23.87
C LYS A 99 3.34 15.03 -24.10
N GLU A 100 3.44 15.84 -23.04
CA GLU A 100 3.46 17.30 -23.20
C GLU A 100 4.72 17.77 -23.95
N ASP A 101 5.84 17.07 -23.77
CA ASP A 101 7.08 17.34 -24.52
C ASP A 101 6.96 16.87 -26.00
N GLU A 102 6.35 15.71 -26.26
CA GLU A 102 6.13 15.20 -27.63
C GLU A 102 5.09 15.98 -28.44
N ASP A 103 4.03 16.54 -27.83
CA ASP A 103 3.03 17.33 -28.58
C ASP A 103 3.64 18.61 -29.21
N ASN A 104 4.83 19.06 -28.74
CA ASN A 104 5.60 20.12 -29.37
C ASN A 104 6.42 19.64 -30.58
N ASP A 105 6.72 18.34 -30.69
CA ASP A 105 7.51 17.75 -31.77
C ASP A 105 6.75 16.59 -32.42
N ALA A 106 6.04 16.95 -33.49
CA ALA A 106 5.57 16.04 -34.53
C ALA A 106 4.61 14.92 -34.09
N ARG A 107 3.34 15.16 -34.46
CA ARG A 107 2.42 14.22 -35.10
C ARG A 107 3.17 13.22 -36.02
N ASP A 108 3.76 12.18 -35.46
CA ASP A 108 4.28 11.06 -36.23
C ASP A 108 3.94 9.71 -35.58
N THR A 109 2.86 9.14 -36.12
CA THR A 109 2.86 7.77 -36.64
C THR A 109 3.73 6.75 -35.91
N SER A 110 3.19 6.18 -34.83
CA SER A 110 3.17 4.72 -34.74
C SER A 110 2.00 4.26 -33.89
N ALA A 111 1.14 3.44 -34.47
CA ALA A 111 0.33 2.48 -33.74
C ALA A 111 1.23 1.40 -33.11
N SER A 112 2.34 1.81 -32.50
CA SER A 112 3.21 0.93 -31.73
C SER A 112 2.47 0.58 -30.45
N GLU A 113 2.60 -0.68 -30.07
CA GLU A 113 1.85 -1.34 -29.01
C GLU A 113 1.63 -0.42 -27.81
N ILE A 114 0.37 -0.05 -27.54
CA ILE A 114 0.01 0.65 -26.30
C ILE A 114 0.53 -0.23 -25.16
N SER A 115 1.52 0.28 -24.42
CA SER A 115 2.07 -0.47 -23.31
C SER A 115 0.96 -0.73 -22.29
N MET A 116 0.99 -1.89 -21.62
CA MET A 116 -0.01 -2.24 -20.60
C MET A 116 -0.11 -1.15 -19.52
N LEU A 117 1.02 -0.48 -19.22
CA LEU A 117 1.11 0.62 -18.27
C LEU A 117 0.37 1.88 -18.79
N GLN A 118 0.54 2.25 -20.05
CA GLN A 118 -0.16 3.39 -20.65
C GLN A 118 -1.68 3.16 -20.67
N ALA A 119 -2.13 1.94 -20.95
CA ALA A 119 -3.54 1.57 -20.88
C ALA A 119 -4.10 1.69 -19.45
N LEU A 120 -3.33 1.23 -18.46
CA LEU A 120 -3.69 1.36 -17.04
C LEU A 120 -3.82 2.84 -16.63
N CYS A 121 -2.83 3.67 -17.01
CA CYS A 121 -2.81 5.09 -16.69
C CYS A 121 -3.98 5.85 -17.33
N TYR A 122 -4.30 5.54 -18.59
CA TYR A 122 -5.47 6.09 -19.26
C TYR A 122 -6.77 5.67 -18.54
N GLY A 123 -6.89 4.39 -18.15
CA GLY A 123 -8.05 3.88 -17.42
C GLY A 123 -8.25 4.53 -16.06
N ILE A 124 -7.16 4.79 -15.33
CA ILE A 124 -7.19 5.51 -14.04
C ILE A 124 -7.61 6.96 -14.28
N SER A 125 -6.90 7.69 -15.16
CA SER A 125 -7.17 9.09 -15.47
C SER A 125 -8.62 9.30 -15.92
N TYR A 126 -9.13 8.46 -16.82
CA TYR A 126 -10.52 8.52 -17.28
C TYR A 126 -11.52 8.48 -16.12
N ARG A 127 -11.30 7.61 -15.13
CA ARG A 127 -12.21 7.43 -13.98
C ARG A 127 -12.03 8.48 -12.89
N THR A 128 -10.81 8.94 -12.67
CA THR A 128 -10.51 9.92 -11.63
C THR A 128 -10.73 11.35 -12.11
N SER A 129 -10.74 11.59 -13.43
CA SER A 129 -10.85 12.93 -14.05
C SER A 129 -11.98 13.79 -13.49
N THR A 130 -13.17 13.22 -13.31
CA THR A 130 -14.34 13.96 -12.81
C THR A 130 -14.16 14.37 -11.35
N TYR A 131 -13.63 13.47 -10.51
CA TYR A 131 -13.33 13.75 -9.11
C TYR A 131 -12.22 14.80 -8.98
N GLN A 132 -11.14 14.65 -9.76
CA GLN A 132 -10.03 15.59 -9.76
C GLN A 132 -10.47 16.98 -10.21
N LYS A 133 -11.29 17.08 -11.28
CA LYS A 133 -11.84 18.37 -11.73
C LYS A 133 -12.68 19.03 -10.64
N SER A 134 -13.58 18.27 -10.01
CA SER A 134 -14.40 18.79 -8.92
C SER A 134 -13.57 19.25 -7.72
N CYS A 135 -12.50 18.52 -7.39
CA CYS A 135 -11.59 18.88 -6.30
C CYS A 135 -10.77 20.14 -6.64
N ASN A 136 -10.21 20.21 -7.85
CA ASN A 136 -9.48 21.37 -8.33
C ASN A 136 -10.37 22.61 -8.37
N ASP A 137 -11.63 22.49 -8.80
CA ASP A 137 -12.58 23.60 -8.78
C ASP A 137 -12.88 24.07 -7.35
N PHE A 138 -12.98 23.14 -6.39
CA PHE A 138 -13.22 23.44 -4.98
C PHE A 138 -11.99 24.08 -4.29
N LEU A 139 -10.79 23.55 -4.54
CA LEU A 139 -9.53 24.04 -3.96
C LEU A 139 -8.88 25.17 -4.78
N ARG A 140 -9.51 25.61 -5.87
CA ARG A 140 -9.03 26.72 -6.70
C ARG A 140 -8.62 27.96 -5.91
N PRO A 141 -9.41 28.45 -4.93
CA PRO A 141 -9.00 29.61 -4.13
C PRO A 141 -7.74 29.36 -3.31
N PHE A 142 -7.54 28.12 -2.84
CA PHE A 142 -6.34 27.72 -2.12
C PHE A 142 -5.12 27.69 -3.05
N HIS A 143 -5.26 27.09 -4.25
CA HIS A 143 -4.21 27.08 -5.26
C HIS A 143 -3.81 28.49 -5.69
N ASP A 144 -4.79 29.36 -6.00
CA ASP A 144 -4.54 30.75 -6.39
C ASP A 144 -3.83 31.52 -5.27
N SER A 145 -4.22 31.31 -4.01
CA SER A 145 -3.54 31.92 -2.86
C SER A 145 -2.11 31.43 -2.67
N LEU A 146 -1.86 30.15 -2.93
CA LEU A 146 -0.54 29.52 -2.79
C LEU A 146 0.40 30.00 -3.90
N LEU A 147 -0.08 30.07 -5.14
CA LEU A 147 0.63 30.61 -6.29
C LEU A 147 1.03 32.08 -6.06
N LEU A 148 0.09 32.91 -5.55
CA LEU A 148 0.37 34.31 -5.26
C LEU A 148 1.42 34.49 -4.15
N LYS A 149 1.42 33.61 -3.14
CA LYS A 149 2.30 33.73 -1.96
C LYS A 149 3.69 33.18 -2.16
N LEU A 150 3.84 32.06 -2.86
CA LEU A 150 5.14 31.42 -3.00
C LEU A 150 5.89 31.86 -4.26
N ASP A 151 5.29 32.66 -5.15
CA ASP A 151 5.85 33.01 -6.48
C ASP A 151 6.30 31.75 -7.25
N ILE A 152 5.66 30.63 -6.93
CA ILE A 152 6.01 29.32 -7.45
C ILE A 152 5.35 29.21 -8.83
N THR A 153 6.17 29.39 -9.85
CA THR A 153 5.89 29.02 -11.25
C THR A 153 6.07 27.52 -11.50
N PHE A 154 6.14 26.69 -10.45
CA PHE A 154 6.15 25.24 -10.66
C PHE A 154 4.79 24.81 -11.18
N HIS A 155 4.80 24.18 -12.36
CA HIS A 155 3.65 23.42 -12.84
C HIS A 155 3.19 22.47 -11.74
N THR A 156 1.89 22.48 -11.44
CA THR A 156 1.24 21.59 -10.48
C THR A 156 1.59 20.12 -10.73
N SER A 157 1.90 19.75 -11.97
CA SER A 157 2.42 18.44 -12.37
C SER A 157 3.70 18.04 -11.63
N SER A 158 4.67 18.96 -11.45
CA SER A 158 5.94 18.65 -10.80
C SER A 158 5.78 18.39 -9.29
N VAL A 159 4.90 19.16 -8.64
CA VAL A 159 4.55 18.96 -7.22
C VAL A 159 3.81 17.63 -7.03
N ASN A 160 2.89 17.30 -7.94
CA ASN A 160 2.16 16.03 -7.92
C ASN A 160 3.09 14.84 -8.11
N PHE A 161 4.02 14.94 -9.06
CA PHE A 161 5.04 13.93 -9.29
C PHE A 161 5.93 13.74 -8.07
N MET A 162 6.47 14.83 -7.50
CA MET A 162 7.32 14.79 -6.31
C MET A 162 6.56 14.17 -5.12
N THR A 163 5.31 14.57 -4.90
CA THR A 163 4.47 14.02 -3.81
C THR A 163 4.26 12.53 -3.98
N SER A 164 3.91 12.07 -5.19
CA SER A 164 3.69 10.65 -5.48
C SER A 164 4.99 9.83 -5.34
N PHE A 165 6.10 10.37 -5.82
CA PHE A 165 7.42 9.74 -5.72
C PHE A 165 7.88 9.57 -4.27
N LEU A 166 7.78 10.64 -3.47
CA LEU A 166 8.11 10.58 -2.04
C LEU A 166 7.18 9.61 -1.30
N LEU A 167 5.88 9.65 -1.61
CA LEU A 167 4.90 8.75 -1.02
C LEU A 167 5.21 7.28 -1.34
N SER A 168 5.67 6.98 -2.56
CA SER A 168 6.15 5.64 -2.94
C SER A 168 7.35 5.20 -2.10
N GLY A 169 8.33 6.09 -1.91
CA GLY A 169 9.51 5.82 -1.07
C GLY A 169 9.14 5.56 0.39
N PHE A 170 8.26 6.37 0.97
CA PHE A 170 7.79 6.16 2.34
C PHE A 170 6.91 4.92 2.48
N ALA A 171 6.04 4.63 1.52
CA ALA A 171 5.22 3.42 1.50
C ALA A 171 6.07 2.14 1.43
N LEU A 172 7.18 2.16 0.68
CA LEU A 172 8.18 1.08 0.70
C LEU A 172 8.77 0.92 2.10
N ALA A 173 9.23 2.02 2.70
CA ALA A 173 9.83 2.00 4.03
C ALA A 173 8.82 1.51 5.09
N HIS A 174 7.57 1.97 5.04
CA HIS A 174 6.47 1.52 5.89
C HIS A 174 6.24 0.01 5.72
N THR A 175 6.05 -0.46 4.49
CA THR A 175 5.79 -1.87 4.21
C THR A 175 6.95 -2.75 4.70
N ALA A 176 8.20 -2.34 4.44
CA ALA A 176 9.39 -3.07 4.88
C ALA A 176 9.52 -3.11 6.41
N THR A 177 9.36 -1.96 7.08
CA THR A 177 9.45 -1.87 8.54
C THR A 177 8.34 -2.65 9.24
N CYS A 178 7.09 -2.54 8.79
CA CYS A 178 5.98 -3.30 9.35
C CYS A 178 6.09 -4.81 9.08
N THR A 179 6.59 -5.21 7.91
CA THR A 179 6.85 -6.63 7.63
C THR A 179 7.93 -7.20 8.54
N ALA A 180 9.02 -6.46 8.75
CA ALA A 180 10.09 -6.86 9.67
C ALA A 180 9.59 -6.96 11.12
N LEU A 181 8.79 -5.98 11.58
CA LEU A 181 8.17 -5.98 12.91
C LEU A 181 7.15 -7.11 13.08
N ALA A 182 6.32 -7.38 12.06
CA ALA A 182 5.38 -8.50 12.07
C ALA A 182 6.11 -9.84 12.18
N TYR A 183 7.18 -10.04 11.41
CA TYR A 183 8.00 -11.25 11.47
C TYR A 183 8.60 -11.44 12.87
N TYR A 184 9.17 -10.39 13.44
CA TYR A 184 9.74 -10.44 14.79
C TYR A 184 8.69 -10.72 15.87
N SER A 185 7.54 -10.03 15.81
CA SER A 185 6.43 -10.25 16.74
C SER A 185 5.90 -11.70 16.64
N ALA A 186 5.95 -12.30 15.46
CA ALA A 186 5.60 -13.71 15.28
C ALA A 186 6.60 -14.66 15.94
N GLU A 187 7.90 -14.42 15.74
CA GLU A 187 8.98 -15.20 16.36
C GLU A 187 8.90 -15.14 17.88
N GLU A 188 8.68 -13.95 18.47
CA GLU A 188 8.60 -13.79 19.93
C GLU A 188 7.32 -14.36 20.54
N ASN A 189 6.18 -14.27 19.85
CA ASN A 189 4.93 -14.91 20.29
C ASN A 189 4.93 -16.44 20.09
N GLY A 190 5.99 -17.03 19.54
CA GLY A 190 6.05 -18.46 19.22
C GLY A 190 5.06 -18.88 18.12
N TYR A 191 4.59 -17.93 17.32
CA TYR A 191 3.85 -18.26 16.10
C TYR A 191 4.84 -18.89 15.14
N LEU A 192 4.74 -20.20 14.93
CA LEU A 192 5.31 -20.82 13.75
C LEU A 192 4.60 -20.20 12.54
N ILE A 193 5.21 -19.18 11.91
CA ILE A 193 4.82 -18.75 10.56
C ILE A 193 5.15 -19.90 9.62
N ARG A 194 4.27 -20.89 9.61
CA ARG A 194 4.33 -22.05 8.73
C ARG A 194 3.70 -21.63 7.39
N SER A 195 4.07 -22.30 6.30
CA SER A 195 3.85 -21.81 4.93
C SER A 195 2.39 -21.42 4.62
N TYR A 196 1.39 -21.98 5.31
CA TYR A 196 -0.02 -21.63 5.15
C TYR A 196 -0.36 -20.19 5.59
N HIS A 197 0.32 -19.61 6.58
CA HIS A 197 0.10 -18.20 6.94
C HIS A 197 0.61 -17.27 5.84
N GLY A 198 1.77 -17.57 5.25
CA GLY A 198 2.28 -16.86 4.07
C GLY A 198 1.34 -17.01 2.87
N GLN A 199 0.80 -18.21 2.63
CA GLN A 199 -0.19 -18.45 1.58
C GLN A 199 -1.49 -17.67 1.81
N LEU A 200 -1.95 -17.53 3.06
CA LEU A 200 -3.13 -16.72 3.38
C LEU A 200 -2.88 -15.24 3.07
N VAL A 201 -1.73 -14.70 3.48
CA VAL A 201 -1.36 -13.30 3.16
C VAL A 201 -1.29 -13.11 1.65
N VAL A 202 -0.58 -13.97 0.93
CA VAL A 202 -0.49 -13.91 -0.54
C VAL A 202 -1.88 -14.03 -1.18
N GLY A 203 -2.71 -14.95 -0.70
CA GLY A 203 -4.09 -15.13 -1.19
C GLY A 203 -4.97 -13.91 -0.97
N ILE A 204 -4.91 -13.30 0.23
CA ILE A 204 -5.65 -12.06 0.52
C ILE A 204 -5.11 -10.91 -0.34
N MET A 205 -3.79 -10.75 -0.47
CA MET A 205 -3.19 -9.67 -1.29
C MET A 205 -3.51 -9.82 -2.78
N MET A 206 -3.68 -11.05 -3.28
CA MET A 206 -4.14 -11.28 -4.64
C MET A 206 -5.60 -10.84 -4.86
N ILE A 207 -6.44 -10.73 -3.83
CA ILE A 207 -7.85 -10.30 -3.99
C ILE A 207 -7.93 -8.82 -4.42
N PRO A 208 -7.31 -7.84 -3.72
CA PRO A 208 -7.22 -6.47 -4.21
C PRO A 208 -6.56 -6.40 -5.58
N ALA A 209 -5.44 -7.09 -5.81
CA ALA A 209 -4.77 -7.06 -7.11
C ALA A 209 -5.68 -7.54 -8.25
N ALA A 210 -6.41 -8.64 -8.04
CA ALA A 210 -7.39 -9.14 -9.00
C ALA A 210 -8.58 -8.19 -9.16
N LEU A 211 -9.07 -7.56 -8.09
CA LEU A 211 -10.15 -6.59 -8.17
C LEU A 211 -9.71 -5.31 -8.90
N LEU A 212 -8.53 -4.77 -8.58
CA LEU A 212 -7.94 -3.62 -9.28
C LEU A 212 -7.80 -3.97 -10.76
N HIS A 213 -7.22 -5.12 -11.11
CA HIS A 213 -7.14 -5.53 -12.52
C HIS A 213 -8.52 -5.68 -13.19
N ARG A 214 -9.51 -6.25 -12.50
CA ARG A 214 -10.90 -6.33 -13.00
C ARG A 214 -11.49 -4.96 -13.27
N PHE A 215 -11.30 -4.04 -12.32
CA PHE A 215 -11.83 -2.70 -12.42
C PHE A 215 -11.09 -1.95 -13.53
N TYR A 216 -9.75 -1.92 -13.58
CA TYR A 216 -9.02 -1.02 -14.45
C TYR A 216 -8.81 -1.50 -15.90
N CYS A 217 -8.71 -2.81 -16.19
CA CYS A 217 -8.32 -3.29 -17.53
C CYS A 217 -9.45 -3.64 -18.50
N CYS A 218 -10.73 -3.69 -18.08
CA CYS A 218 -11.88 -4.14 -18.89
C CYS A 218 -11.86 -5.63 -19.34
N THR A 219 -13.05 -6.23 -19.29
CA THR A 219 -13.55 -7.49 -19.89
C THR A 219 -12.56 -8.59 -20.33
N TYR A 220 -12.16 -9.50 -19.44
CA TYR A 220 -11.84 -10.87 -19.88
C TYR A 220 -12.26 -11.94 -18.85
N PHE A 221 -12.92 -12.96 -19.40
CA PHE A 221 -13.31 -14.25 -18.81
C PHE A 221 -12.18 -14.92 -17.99
N TYR A 222 -10.92 -14.55 -18.25
CA TYR A 222 -9.70 -15.08 -17.65
C TYR A 222 -9.34 -14.56 -16.25
N LEU A 223 -10.06 -13.57 -15.70
CA LEU A 223 -9.75 -13.08 -14.34
C LEU A 223 -10.47 -13.81 -13.20
N TRP A 224 -11.61 -14.45 -13.50
CA TRP A 224 -12.28 -15.34 -12.55
C TRP A 224 -11.34 -16.40 -11.96
N PRO A 225 -10.44 -17.03 -12.75
CA PRO A 225 -9.36 -17.87 -12.25
C PRO A 225 -8.51 -17.23 -11.15
N ALA A 226 -8.10 -15.96 -11.27
CA ALA A 226 -7.25 -15.32 -10.25
C ALA A 226 -8.02 -15.14 -8.93
N VAL A 227 -9.27 -14.68 -8.99
CA VAL A 227 -10.15 -14.58 -7.80
C VAL A 227 -10.43 -15.97 -7.22
N LEU A 228 -10.67 -16.98 -8.07
CA LEU A 228 -10.87 -18.37 -7.65
C LEU A 228 -9.62 -18.95 -7.00
N VAL A 229 -8.42 -18.69 -7.53
CA VAL A 229 -7.15 -19.12 -6.93
C VAL A 229 -6.97 -18.46 -5.58
N SER A 230 -7.26 -17.16 -5.44
CA SER A 230 -7.21 -16.45 -4.15
C SER A 230 -8.23 -16.99 -3.13
N LEU A 231 -9.46 -17.25 -3.56
CA LEU A 231 -10.47 -17.86 -2.71
C LEU A 231 -10.10 -19.31 -2.34
N TYR A 232 -9.54 -20.06 -3.28
CA TYR A 232 -9.08 -21.42 -3.07
C TYR A 232 -7.89 -21.49 -2.12
N THR A 233 -6.91 -20.59 -2.24
CA THR A 233 -5.79 -20.50 -1.30
C THR A 233 -6.29 -20.10 0.09
N ALA A 234 -7.18 -19.11 0.21
CA ALA A 234 -7.82 -18.76 1.48
C ALA A 234 -8.58 -19.95 2.09
N PHE A 235 -9.34 -20.69 1.27
CA PHE A 235 -10.09 -21.88 1.70
C PHE A 235 -9.16 -23.02 2.13
N GLN A 236 -8.11 -23.32 1.36
CA GLN A 236 -7.08 -24.29 1.71
C GLN A 236 -6.39 -23.93 3.03
N CYS A 237 -6.11 -22.64 3.26
CA CYS A 237 -5.55 -22.16 4.52
C CYS A 237 -6.51 -22.38 5.69
N ILE A 238 -7.80 -22.04 5.54
CA ILE A 238 -8.84 -22.25 6.57
C ILE A 238 -9.00 -23.74 6.89
N ILE A 239 -9.05 -24.60 5.86
CA ILE A 239 -9.15 -26.05 6.02
C ILE A 239 -7.93 -26.61 6.71
N THR A 240 -6.73 -26.27 6.23
CA THR A 240 -5.46 -26.75 6.81
C THR A 240 -5.37 -26.34 8.27
N TRP A 241 -5.76 -25.10 8.59
CA TRP A 241 -5.84 -24.63 9.98
C TRP A 241 -6.82 -25.47 10.82
N LYS A 242 -8.04 -25.72 10.32
CA LYS A 242 -9.08 -26.48 11.05
C LYS A 242 -8.69 -27.94 11.28
N TYR A 243 -8.15 -28.63 10.28
CA TYR A 243 -7.78 -30.04 10.40
C TYR A 243 -6.55 -30.26 11.27
N HIS A 244 -5.58 -29.34 11.25
CA HIS A 244 -4.38 -29.49 12.07
C HIS A 244 -4.63 -29.13 13.55
N TYR A 245 -5.52 -28.18 13.86
CA TYR A 245 -5.98 -27.96 15.25
C TYR A 245 -6.76 -29.17 15.77
N ARG A 246 -7.59 -29.81 14.93
CA ARG A 246 -8.18 -31.11 15.29
C ARG A 246 -7.13 -32.19 15.49
N GLY A 247 -6.04 -32.21 14.72
CA GLY A 247 -4.92 -33.14 14.92
C GLY A 247 -4.15 -32.90 16.23
N VAL A 248 -4.06 -31.66 16.71
CA VAL A 248 -3.48 -31.35 18.03
C VAL A 248 -4.44 -31.73 19.15
N ILE A 249 -5.75 -31.47 19.01
CA ILE A 249 -6.77 -31.93 19.98
C ILE A 249 -6.83 -33.46 20.00
N LEU A 250 -6.73 -34.14 18.85
CA LEU A 250 -6.68 -35.61 18.75
C LEU A 250 -5.39 -36.17 19.33
N LYS A 251 -4.23 -35.52 19.15
CA LYS A 251 -3.00 -35.93 19.84
C LYS A 251 -3.11 -35.75 21.35
N HIS A 252 -3.66 -34.63 21.82
CA HIS A 252 -3.90 -34.43 23.26
C HIS A 252 -4.95 -35.39 23.83
N CYS A 253 -5.96 -35.82 23.05
CA CYS A 253 -6.89 -36.86 23.47
C CYS A 253 -6.27 -38.26 23.41
N CYS A 254 -5.41 -38.57 22.44
CA CYS A 254 -4.75 -39.88 22.34
C CYS A 254 -3.52 -40.03 23.25
N GLU A 255 -3.01 -38.96 23.87
CA GLU A 255 -1.99 -39.04 24.93
C GLU A 255 -2.59 -39.08 26.35
N LEU A 256 -3.92 -39.16 26.45
CA LEU A 256 -4.65 -39.27 27.72
C LEU A 256 -5.35 -40.62 27.94
N ASP A 257 -5.03 -41.62 27.11
CA ASP A 257 -5.31 -43.05 27.35
C ASP A 257 -3.98 -43.82 27.55
#